data_AF-A0A935FIZ2-F1
#
_entry.id   AF-A0A935FIZ2-F1
#
_cell.length_a   1.000
_cell.length_b   1.000
_cell.length_c   1.000
_cell.angle_alpha   90.00
_cell.angle_beta   90.00
_cell.angle_gamma   90.00
#
_symmetry.space_group_name_H-M   'P 1'
#
loop_
_entity.id
_entity.type
_entity.pdbx_description
1 polymer ?
#
loop_
_entity_poly.entity_id
_entity_poly.type
_entity_poly.pdbx_seq_one_letter_code
_entity_poly.pdbx_strand_id
1 'polypeptide(L)' 'MIYPYDNATQTRWGRGEFKIQLVLPNNPRPMGFCDGTPEDVAELLLLAEAEGAEHVTIHKKCLKSGREIWTLGGPG' A
#
# COMPACT_ATOMS: atom_id res chain seq x y z
N MET A 1 1.29 -10.19 -4.34
CA MET A 1 2.55 -9.75 -4.95
C MET A 1 2.71 -8.22 -4.94
N ILE A 2 3.32 -7.73 -3.86
CA ILE A 2 3.55 -6.30 -3.64
C ILE A 2 4.76 -5.84 -4.47
N TYR A 3 4.57 -4.80 -5.27
CA TYR A 3 5.66 -4.21 -6.05
C TYR A 3 6.30 -3.06 -5.25
N PRO A 4 7.62 -3.06 -5.03
CA PRO A 4 8.28 -1.96 -4.36
C PRO A 4 8.13 -0.66 -5.16
N TYR A 5 8.27 0.47 -4.46
CA TYR A 5 8.25 1.77 -5.08
C TYR A 5 9.41 1.93 -6.08
N ASP A 6 9.07 2.10 -7.34
CA ASP A 6 9.98 2.40 -8.44
C ASP A 6 9.30 3.32 -9.47
N ASN A 7 10.09 3.99 -10.31
CA ASN A 7 9.57 4.83 -11.39
C ASN A 7 8.67 4.04 -12.36
N ALA A 8 9.00 2.78 -12.62
CA ALA A 8 8.18 1.90 -13.46
C ALA A 8 6.83 1.62 -12.80
N THR A 9 6.83 1.31 -11.50
CA THR A 9 5.59 0.95 -10.78
C THR A 9 4.70 2.17 -10.52
N GLN A 10 5.29 3.34 -10.26
CA GLN A 10 4.57 4.61 -10.20
C GLN A 10 3.92 4.98 -11.55
N THR A 11 4.60 4.71 -12.67
CA THR A 11 4.03 4.97 -14.00
C THR A 11 2.84 4.05 -14.27
N ARG A 12 2.96 2.76 -13.91
CA ARG A 12 1.86 1.77 -13.99
C ARG A 12 0.67 2.15 -13.12
N TRP A 13 0.94 2.64 -11.90
CA TRP A 13 -0.07 3.26 -11.04
C TRP A 13 -0.79 4.41 -11.74
N GLY A 14 -0.02 5.35 -12.32
CA GLY A 14 -0.57 6.47 -13.09
C GLY A 14 -1.49 6.01 -14.22
N ARG A 15 -1.08 4.97 -14.95
CA ARG A 15 -1.84 4.33 -16.04
C ARG A 15 -3.08 3.56 -15.57
N GLY A 16 -3.16 3.21 -14.29
CA GLY A 16 -4.26 2.44 -13.71
C GLY A 16 -4.09 0.93 -13.83
N GLU A 17 -2.88 0.46 -14.09
CA GLU A 17 -2.55 -0.97 -14.01
C GLU A 17 -2.60 -1.45 -12.56
N PHE A 18 -2.11 -0.63 -11.62
CA PHE A 18 -2.22 -0.90 -10.20
C PHE A 18 -3.44 -0.22 -9.60
N LYS A 19 -4.11 -0.93 -8.69
CA LYS A 19 -5.33 -0.47 -8.02
C LYS A 19 -5.11 0.03 -6.60
N ILE A 20 -4.08 -0.45 -5.91
CA ILE A 20 -3.71 -0.01 -4.56
C ILE A 20 -2.30 0.61 -4.46
N GLN A 21 -2.18 1.74 -3.76
CA GLN A 21 -0.91 2.41 -3.43
C GLN A 21 -0.64 2.29 -1.93
N LEU A 22 0.54 1.83 -1.55
CA LEU A 22 0.96 1.64 -0.17
C LEU A 22 1.75 2.85 0.30
N VAL A 23 1.32 3.45 1.40
CA VAL A 23 1.99 4.62 1.99
C VAL A 23 2.24 4.39 3.47
N LEU A 24 3.26 5.04 4.00
CA LEU A 24 3.55 5.07 5.43
C LEU A 24 3.14 6.44 5.98
N PRO A 25 2.55 6.54 7.18
CA PRO A 25 2.09 7.81 7.74
C PRO A 25 3.25 8.79 7.98
N ASN A 26 4.44 8.27 8.27
CA ASN A 26 5.64 9.08 8.52
C ASN A 26 6.51 9.30 7.29
N ASN A 27 6.08 8.84 6.11
CA ASN A 27 6.90 8.91 4.91
C ASN A 27 6.08 9.49 3.74
N PRO A 28 6.50 10.61 3.13
CA PRO A 28 5.80 11.19 2.00
C PRO A 28 5.93 10.34 0.72
N ARG A 29 6.83 9.34 0.73
CA ARG A 29 7.02 8.41 -0.38
C ARG A 29 6.21 7.13 -0.14
N PRO A 30 5.47 6.65 -1.16
CA PRO A 30 4.85 5.33 -1.08
C PRO A 30 5.91 4.25 -0.90
N MET A 31 5.57 3.22 -0.13
CA MET A 31 6.40 2.04 0.06
C MET A 31 6.36 1.14 -1.19
N GLY A 32 5.20 1.08 -1.86
CA GLY A 32 4.98 0.22 -3.01
C GLY A 32 3.57 0.33 -3.57
N PHE A 33 3.25 -0.56 -4.51
CA PHE A 33 1.96 -0.65 -5.18
C PHE A 33 1.54 -2.12 -5.29
N CYS A 34 0.23 -2.36 -5.31
CA CYS A 34 -0.31 -3.69 -5.57
C CYS A 34 -1.62 -3.63 -6.34
N ASP A 35 -2.05 -4.77 -6.87
CA ASP A 35 -3.29 -4.91 -7.64
C ASP A 35 -4.53 -5.05 -6.76
N GLY A 36 -4.34 -5.23 -5.45
CA GLY A 36 -5.43 -5.46 -4.50
C GLY A 36 -5.97 -6.88 -4.54
N THR A 37 -5.14 -7.83 -4.97
CA THR A 37 -5.50 -9.25 -4.88
C THR A 37 -5.57 -9.68 -3.42
N PRO A 38 -6.37 -10.70 -3.07
CA PRO A 38 -6.41 -11.24 -1.71
C PRO A 38 -5.02 -11.66 -1.18
N GLU A 39 -4.15 -12.14 -2.07
CA GLU A 39 -2.76 -12.51 -1.76
C GLU A 39 -1.91 -11.29 -1.40
N ASP A 40 -2.06 -10.16 -2.12
CA ASP A 40 -1.41 -8.91 -1.76
C ASP A 40 -1.76 -8.47 -0.34
N VAL A 41 -3.05 -8.57 0.01
CA VAL A 41 -3.55 -8.14 1.32
C VAL A 41 -2.91 -8.96 2.44
N ALA A 42 -2.82 -10.28 2.24
CA ALA A 42 -2.20 -11.20 3.19
C ALA A 42 -0.71 -10.91 3.36
N GLU A 43 0.03 -10.70 2.27
CA GLU A 43 1.44 -10.29 2.34
C GLU A 43 1.61 -8.93 3.05
N LEU A 44 0.71 -7.99 2.82
CA LEU A 44 0.72 -6.67 3.44
C LEU A 44 0.50 -6.72 4.94
N LEU A 45 -0.44 -7.55 5.39
CA LEU A 45 -0.68 -7.81 6.80
C LEU A 45 0.56 -8.43 7.44
N LEU A 46 1.16 -9.44 6.80
CA LEU A 46 2.38 -10.10 7.29
C LEU A 46 3.58 -9.15 7.36
N LEU A 47 3.78 -8.31 6.35
CA LEU A 47 4.87 -7.32 6.34
C LEU A 47 4.66 -6.26 7.42
N ALA A 48 3.44 -5.81 7.62
CA ALA A 48 3.15 -4.83 8.66
C ALA A 48 3.29 -5.43 10.07
N GLU A 49 2.93 -6.70 10.26
CA GLU A 49 3.20 -7.46 11.49
C GLU A 49 4.72 -7.64 11.71
N ALA A 50 5.48 -7.92 10.65
CA ALA A 50 6.93 -8.13 10.71
C ALA A 50 7.74 -6.84 10.97
N GLU A 51 7.26 -5.68 10.53
CA GLU A 51 7.88 -4.37 10.77
C GLU A 51 7.75 -3.89 12.24
N GLY A 52 7.17 -4.72 13.13
CA GLY A 52 7.15 -4.44 14.57
C GLY A 52 6.21 -3.31 14.97
N ALA A 53 5.24 -2.96 14.12
CA ALA A 53 4.18 -2.04 14.51
C ALA A 53 3.28 -2.73 15.55
N GLU A 54 3.48 -2.41 16.85
CA GLU A 54 2.67 -2.92 17.96
C GLU A 54 1.15 -2.75 17.73
N HIS A 55 0.76 -1.78 16.87
CA HIS A 55 -0.57 -1.71 16.25
C HIS A 55 -0.48 -1.52 14.74
N VAL A 56 -0.55 -2.63 14.00
CA VAL A 56 -0.77 -2.63 12.56
C VAL A 56 -2.18 -2.15 12.24
N THR A 57 -2.33 -0.89 11.85
CA THR A 57 -3.57 -0.39 11.27
C THR A 57 -3.35 -0.11 9.79
N ILE A 58 -4.07 -0.82 8.93
CA ILE A 58 -4.10 -0.52 7.49
C ILE A 58 -5.30 0.38 7.22
N HIS A 59 -5.05 1.69 7.07
CA HIS A 59 -6.10 2.62 6.69
C HIS A 59 -6.33 2.53 5.18
N LYS A 60 -7.41 1.86 4.78
CA LYS A 60 -7.81 1.74 3.38
C LYS A 60 -8.65 2.94 2.97
N LYS A 61 -8.13 3.76 2.06
CA LYS A 61 -8.82 4.93 1.51
C LYS A 61 -9.17 4.68 0.04
N CYS A 62 -10.45 4.44 -0.22
CA CYS A 62 -10.95 4.29 -1.58
C CYS A 62 -11.10 5.67 -2.25
N LEU A 63 -10.51 5.83 -3.43
CA LEU A 63 -10.59 7.01 -4.28
C LEU A 63 -11.76 6.89 -5.26
N LYS A 64 -12.27 8.04 -5.71
CA LYS A 64 -13.35 8.13 -6.72
C LYS A 64 -12.99 7.49 -8.07
N SER A 65 -11.69 7.29 -8.35
CA SER A 65 -11.20 6.62 -9.56
C SER A 65 -11.28 5.08 -9.49
N GLY A 66 -11.77 4.50 -8.39
CA GLY A 66 -11.77 3.05 -8.16
C GLY A 66 -10.42 2.50 -7.69
N ARG A 67 -9.47 3.38 -7.37
CA ARG A 67 -8.17 3.05 -6.77
C ARG A 67 -8.23 3.19 -5.26
N GLU A 68 -7.32 2.54 -4.55
CA GLU A 68 -7.21 2.59 -3.10
C GLU A 68 -5.82 3.09 -2.67
N ILE A 69 -5.78 3.84 -1.58
CA ILE A 69 -4.54 4.19 -0.90
C ILE A 69 -4.58 3.50 0.45
N TRP A 70 -3.62 2.64 0.71
CA TRP A 70 -3.51 1.92 1.98
C TRP A 70 -2.36 2.52 2.77
N THR A 71 -2.70 3.16 3.88
CA THR A 71 -1.71 3.69 4.81
C THR A 71 -1.39 2.65 5.86
N LEU A 72 -0.13 2.22 5.91
CA LEU A 72 0.37 1.25 6.89
C LEU A 72 0.90 1.99 8.12
N GLY A 73 0.15 1.96 9.21
CA GLY A 73 0.56 2.50 10.51
C GLY A 73 -0.61 3.05 11.32
N GLY A 74 -0.52 2.91 12.64
CA GLY A 74 -1.44 3.59 13.57
C GLY A 74 -1.00 5.04 13.81
N PRO A 75 -1.94 5.96 14.10
CA PRO A 75 -1.57 7.23 14.71
C PRO A 75 -0.94 6.92 16.08
N GLY A 76 0.37 7.15 16.21
CA GLY A 76 1.03 7.29 17.50
C GLY A 76 0.71 8.66 18.09
#